data_AF-A0A415QG84-F1
#
_entry.id   AF-A0A415QG84-F1
#
_cell.length_a   1.000
_cell.length_b   1.000
_cell.length_c   1.000
_cell.angle_alpha   90.00
_cell.angle_beta   90.00
_cell.angle_gamma   90.00
#
_symmetry.space_group_name_H-M   'P 1'
#
loop_
_entity.id
_entity.type
_entity.pdbx_description
1 polymer ?
#
loop_
_entity_poly.entity_id
_entity_poly.type
_entity_poly.pdbx_seq_one_letter_code
_entity_poly.pdbx_strand_id
1 'polypeptide(L)'
;MEITHNKTRHMFEFTENGNSAVVEYKSFDGGINILHTFVPKPLQNKGYGAKLVKETLDYARENHLKVIITCPFARIYMARHKEYEDLL
;
A
#
# COMPACT_ATOMS: atom_id res chain seq x y z
N MET A 1 4.97 1.87 -14.80
CA MET A 1 4.38 2.46 -13.58
C MET A 1 5.48 2.42 -12.54
N GLU A 2 6.02 3.57 -12.19
CA GLU A 2 7.07 3.70 -11.18
C GLU A 2 6.41 4.12 -9.87
N ILE A 3 6.58 3.33 -8.82
CA ILE A 3 6.07 3.65 -7.48
C ILE A 3 7.23 4.25 -6.69
N THR A 4 6.99 5.42 -6.10
CA THR A 4 7.94 6.08 -5.21
C THR A 4 7.58 5.77 -3.77
N HIS A 5 8.56 5.31 -2.99
CA HIS A 5 8.42 5.18 -1.54
C HIS A 5 8.84 6.46 -0.83
N ASN A 6 7.86 7.25 -0.38
CA ASN A 6 8.09 8.47 0.36
C ASN A 6 8.12 8.19 1.87
N LYS A 7 9.31 7.84 2.39
CA LYS A 7 9.50 7.48 3.80
C LYS A 7 9.17 8.63 4.77
N THR A 8 9.44 9.88 4.38
CA THR A 8 9.15 11.07 5.20
C THR A 8 7.65 11.27 5.38
N ARG A 9 6.86 10.99 4.34
CA ARG A 9 5.39 11.09 4.38
C ARG A 9 4.70 9.77 4.71
N HIS A 10 5.47 8.71 4.95
CA HIS A 10 4.98 7.34 5.17
C HIS A 10 3.95 6.89 4.13
N MET A 11 4.29 7.01 2.85
CA MET A 11 3.40 6.61 1.76
C MET A 11 4.13 6.06 0.55
N PHE A 12 3.44 5.22 -0.20
CA PHE A 12 3.79 4.82 -1.56
C PHE A 12 2.92 5.58 -2.53
N GLU A 13 3.53 6.20 -3.54
CA GLU A 13 2.83 7.07 -4.48
C GLU A 13 3.18 6.75 -5.93
N PHE A 14 2.19 6.90 -6.81
CA PHE A 14 2.36 6.82 -8.26
C PHE A 14 1.65 8.01 -8.90
N THR A 15 2.31 8.66 -9.85
CA THR A 15 1.76 9.82 -10.57
C THR A 15 1.66 9.53 -12.06
N GLU A 16 0.50 9.83 -12.65
CA GLU A 16 0.23 9.74 -14.09
C GLU A 16 -0.64 10.91 -14.53
N ASN A 17 -0.21 11.63 -15.58
CA ASN A 17 -0.95 12.78 -16.14
C ASN A 17 -1.39 13.80 -15.07
N GLY A 18 -0.50 14.13 -14.14
CA GLY A 18 -0.75 15.08 -13.05
C GLY A 18 -1.69 14.58 -11.94
N ASN A 19 -2.11 13.32 -11.96
CA ASN A 19 -2.91 12.71 -10.89
C ASN A 19 -2.06 11.74 -10.08
N SER A 20 -2.23 11.74 -8.76
CA SER A 20 -1.46 10.85 -7.86
C SER A 20 -2.38 9.87 -7.14
N ALA A 21 -2.02 8.59 -7.20
CA ALA A 21 -2.61 7.53 -6.37
C ALA A 21 -1.62 7.20 -5.24
N VAL A 22 -2.13 6.94 -4.04
CA VAL A 22 -1.30 6.73 -2.85
C VAL A 22 -1.79 5.59 -1.96
N VAL A 23 -0.85 4.96 -1.25
CA VAL A 23 -1.11 4.16 -0.05
C VAL A 23 -0.37 4.79 1.11
N GLU A 24 -1.11 5.19 2.13
CA GLU A 24 -0.58 5.78 3.36
C GLU A 24 -0.46 4.71 4.44
N TYR A 25 0.65 4.72 5.16
CA TYR A 25 0.86 3.86 6.30
C TYR A 25 1.38 4.64 7.51
N LYS A 26 1.32 4.01 8.69
CA LYS A 26 2.00 4.50 9.89
C LYS A 26 2.99 3.45 10.37
N SER A 27 4.22 3.85 10.64
CA SER A 27 5.21 2.98 11.28
C SER A 27 4.93 2.83 12.78
N PHE A 28 5.22 1.65 13.30
CA PHE A 28 5.30 1.35 14.72
C PHE A 28 6.50 0.43 14.98
N ASP A 29 6.76 0.09 16.23
CA ASP A 29 7.90 -0.77 16.58
C ASP A 29 7.77 -2.15 15.92
N GLY A 30 8.70 -2.46 15.01
CA GLY A 30 8.73 -3.71 14.24
C GLY A 30 7.66 -3.85 13.15
N GLY A 31 6.96 -2.78 12.73
CA GLY A 31 5.90 -2.93 11.72
C GLY A 31 5.32 -1.65 11.11
N ILE A 32 4.35 -1.85 10.22
CA ILE A 32 3.57 -0.79 9.57
C ILE A 32 2.06 -1.07 9.64
N ASN A 33 1.25 -0.02 9.77
CA ASN A 33 -0.20 -0.09 9.62
C ASN A 33 -0.64 0.61 8.33
N ILE A 34 -1.25 -0.12 7.39
CA ILE A 34 -1.82 0.46 6.17
C ILE A 34 -3.13 1.18 6.51
N LEU A 35 -3.11 2.50 6.44
CA LEU A 35 -4.20 3.37 6.91
C LEU A 35 -5.21 3.67 5.81
N HIS A 36 -4.73 4.05 4.63
CA HIS A 36 -5.59 4.55 3.57
C HIS A 36 -5.01 4.23 2.19
N THR A 37 -5.90 3.99 1.22
CA THR A 37 -5.56 3.85 -0.19
C THR A 37 -6.44 4.81 -0.96
N PHE A 38 -5.83 5.75 -1.67
CA PHE A 38 -6.54 6.75 -2.46
C PHE A 38 -6.16 6.63 -3.93
N VAL A 39 -7.18 6.55 -4.79
CA VAL A 39 -7.01 6.54 -6.25
C VAL A 39 -8.00 7.56 -6.84
N PRO A 40 -7.52 8.66 -7.44
CA PRO A 40 -8.40 9.68 -8.02
C PRO A 40 -9.13 9.11 -9.24
N LYS A 41 -10.32 9.65 -9.55
CA LYS A 41 -11.21 9.15 -10.61
C LYS A 41 -10.51 8.84 -11.96
N PRO A 42 -9.61 9.68 -12.49
CA PRO A 42 -8.92 9.41 -13.77
C PRO A 42 -8.02 8.15 -13.75
N LEU A 43 -7.67 7.69 -12.55
CA LEU A 43 -6.78 6.56 -12.29
C LEU A 43 -7.54 5.31 -11.80
N GLN A 44 -8.85 5.40 -11.54
CA GLN A 44 -9.66 4.27 -11.07
C GLN A 44 -9.85 3.20 -12.17
N ASN A 45 -10.22 1.99 -11.75
CA ASN A 45 -10.46 0.82 -12.61
C ASN A 45 -9.26 0.35 -13.46
N LYS A 46 -8.05 0.86 -13.19
CA LYS A 46 -6.78 0.44 -13.82
C LYS A 46 -5.92 -0.49 -12.96
N GLY A 47 -6.40 -0.83 -11.76
CA GLY A 47 -5.68 -1.69 -10.80
C GLY A 47 -4.58 -0.99 -9.99
N TYR A 48 -4.43 0.33 -10.06
CA TYR A 48 -3.33 1.04 -9.40
C TYR A 48 -3.37 0.95 -7.86
N GLY A 49 -4.55 1.01 -7.25
CA GLY A 49 -4.68 0.83 -5.79
C GLY A 49 -4.15 -0.53 -5.32
N ALA A 50 -4.48 -1.60 -6.06
CA ALA A 50 -4.00 -2.95 -5.76
C ALA A 50 -2.48 -3.06 -5.89
N LYS A 51 -1.90 -2.46 -6.94
CA LYS A 51 -0.43 -2.46 -7.12
C LYS A 51 0.31 -1.68 -6.02
N LEU A 52 -0.23 -0.53 -5.59
CA LEU A 52 0.36 0.24 -4.49
C LEU A 52 0.30 -0.53 -3.16
N VAL A 53 -0.83 -1.22 -2.88
CA VAL A 53 -0.94 -2.07 -1.69
C VAL A 53 0.05 -3.22 -1.76
N LYS A 54 0.17 -3.88 -2.92
CA LYS A 54 1.17 -4.93 -3.15
C LYS A 54 2.58 -4.45 -2.82
N GLU A 55 2.99 -3.31 -3.38
CA GLU A 55 4.32 -2.72 -3.14
C GLU A 55 4.56 -2.43 -1.66
N THR A 56 3.53 -1.94 -0.97
CA THR A 56 3.60 -1.67 0.48
C THR A 56 3.80 -2.96 1.30
N LEU A 57 3.15 -4.05 0.90
CA LEU A 57 3.28 -5.36 1.55
C LEU A 57 4.62 -6.03 1.22
N ASP A 58 5.09 -5.92 -0.02
CA ASP A 58 6.41 -6.42 -0.42
C ASP A 58 7.51 -5.72 0.35
N TYR A 59 7.43 -4.39 0.47
CA TYR A 59 8.32 -3.61 1.33
C TYR A 59 8.30 -4.14 2.78
N ALA A 60 7.12 -4.41 3.34
CA ALA A 60 7.02 -4.95 4.68
C ALA A 60 7.73 -6.32 4.79
N ARG A 61 7.51 -7.22 3.84
CA ARG A 61 8.17 -8.53 3.80
C ARG A 61 9.69 -8.43 3.70
N GLU A 62 10.19 -7.64 2.75
CA GLU A 62 11.62 -7.46 2.50
C GLU A 62 12.35 -6.87 3.70
N ASN A 63 11.65 -6.08 4.51
CA ASN A 63 12.20 -5.43 5.70
C ASN A 63 11.82 -6.16 7.00
N HIS A 64 11.25 -7.37 6.90
CA HIS A 64 10.83 -8.19 8.05
C HIS A 64 9.90 -7.45 9.02
N LEU A 65 8.99 -6.64 8.48
CA LEU A 65 8.03 -5.82 9.22
C LEU A 65 6.69 -6.54 9.36
N LYS A 66 6.09 -6.47 10.54
CA LYS A 66 4.68 -6.87 10.75
C LYS A 66 3.73 -5.89 10.09
N VAL A 67 2.57 -6.38 9.66
CA VAL A 67 1.56 -5.58 8.99
C VAL A 67 0.25 -5.57 9.76
N ILE A 68 -0.22 -4.37 10.10
CA ILE A 68 -1.60 -4.12 10.51
C ILE A 68 -2.33 -3.48 9.32
N ILE A 69 -3.61 -3.81 9.13
CA ILE A 69 -4.41 -3.18 8.06
C ILE A 69 -5.68 -2.56 8.65
N THR A 70 -5.67 -1.24 8.80
CA THR A 70 -6.88 -0.46 9.10
C THR A 70 -7.70 -0.18 7.83
N CYS A 71 -7.05 0.03 6.69
CA CYS A 71 -7.71 0.34 5.42
C CYS A 71 -8.61 -0.81 4.94
N PRO A 72 -9.93 -0.60 4.75
CA PRO A 72 -10.83 -1.66 4.27
C PRO A 72 -10.47 -2.20 2.89
N PHE A 73 -10.00 -1.33 1.99
CA PHE A 73 -9.57 -1.74 0.65
C PHE A 73 -8.37 -2.68 0.71
N ALA A 74 -7.32 -2.31 1.45
CA ALA A 74 -6.15 -3.16 1.62
C ALA A 74 -6.48 -4.47 2.36
N ARG A 75 -7.47 -4.46 3.27
CA ARG A 75 -7.93 -5.68 3.94
C ARG A 75 -8.56 -6.67 2.95
N ILE A 76 -9.41 -6.16 2.05
CA ILE A 76 -10.01 -6.97 0.98
C ILE A 76 -8.93 -7.48 0.03
N TYR A 77 -7.95 -6.65 -0.30
CA TYR A 77 -6.80 -7.08 -1.10
C TYR A 77 -6.09 -8.26 -0.43
N MET A 78 -5.66 -8.11 0.83
CA MET A 78 -4.92 -9.17 1.51
C MET A 78 -5.73 -10.46 1.67
N ALA A 79 -7.04 -10.38 1.92
CA ALA A 79 -7.90 -11.57 1.99
C ALA A 79 -7.97 -12.37 0.67
N ARG A 80 -7.67 -11.74 -0.48
CA ARG A 80 -7.60 -12.38 -1.81
C ARG A 80 -6.19 -12.85 -2.17
N HIS A 81 -5.19 -12.41 -1.42
CA HIS A 81 -3.77 -12.63 -1.67
C HIS A 81 -3.14 -13.32 -0.46
N LYS A 82 -3.41 -14.63 -0.35
CA LYS A 82 -2.98 -15.47 0.78
C LYS A 82 -1.46 -15.59 0.91
N GLU A 83 -0.73 -15.28 -0.16
CA GLU A 83 0.71 -15.20 -0.16
C GLU A 83 1.25 -14.16 0.84
N TYR A 84 0.42 -13.26 1.39
CA TYR A 84 0.79 -12.28 2.43
C TYR A 84 0.29 -12.62 3.84
N GLU A 85 -0.27 -13.81 4.07
CA GLU A 85 -0.72 -14.23 5.40
C GLU A 85 0.42 -14.32 6.43
N ASP A 86 1.67 -14.48 5.98
CA ASP A 86 2.89 -14.50 6.81
C ASP A 86 3.22 -13.15 7.47
N LEU A 87 2.61 -12.05 7.02
CA LEU A 87 2.87 -10.69 7.51
C LEU A 87 1.96 -10.27 8.68
N LEU A 88 0.95 -11.08 9.01
CA LEU A 88 0.00 -10.83 10.10
C LEU A 88 0.57 -11.16 11.48
#